data_AF-D8DY95-F1
#
_entry.id   AF-D8DY95-F1
#
_cell.length_a   1.000
_cell.length_b   1.000
_cell.length_c   1.000
_cell.angle_alpha   90.00
_cell.angle_beta   90.00
_cell.angle_gamma   90.00
#
_symmetry.space_group_name_H-M   'P 1'
#
loop_
_entity.id
_entity.type
_entity.pdbx_description
1 polymer ?
#
loop_
_entity_poly.entity_id
_entity_poly.type
_entity_poly.pdbx_seq_one_letter_code
_entity_poly.pdbx_strand_id
1 'polypeptide(L)'
;MEEKQEILKDIISGFYCGFISGILDKRKPAWRNNENDAVLIKQIASDYYEHFSIFFCNVSFPILLSINFDSYEAAMADMNKHHFSNDTPVKLLLRYACQSKELYDVMIKTYQKELTSLLEGRFLSEIENKGKYFQRAYLESHEFGFRAESNKK
;
A
#
# COMPACT_ATOMS: atom_id res chain seq x y z
N MET A 1 12.71 -14.14 4.18
CA MET A 1 12.46 -13.10 5.21
C MET A 1 12.70 -11.71 4.63
N GLU A 2 13.87 -11.45 4.08
CA GLU A 2 14.24 -10.17 3.45
C GLU A 2 13.31 -9.79 2.27
N GLU A 3 13.01 -10.74 1.38
CA GLU A 3 12.05 -10.54 0.28
C GLU A 3 10.65 -10.09 0.77
N LYS A 4 10.12 -10.74 1.81
CA LYS A 4 8.82 -10.35 2.42
C LYS A 4 8.85 -8.94 2.99
N GLN A 5 9.99 -8.50 3.53
CA GLN A 5 10.16 -7.14 4.04
C GLN A 5 10.21 -6.11 2.90
N GLU A 6 10.83 -6.43 1.77
CA GLU A 6 10.83 -5.55 0.59
C GLU A 6 9.42 -5.43 -0.01
N ILE A 7 8.73 -6.56 -0.23
CA ILE A 7 7.33 -6.56 -0.71
C ILE A 7 6.43 -5.75 0.23
N LEU A 8 6.62 -5.88 1.54
CA LEU A 8 5.88 -5.10 2.53
C LEU A 8 6.11 -3.59 2.41
N LYS A 9 7.37 -3.16 2.23
CA LYS A 9 7.70 -1.74 2.01
C LYS A 9 7.05 -1.22 0.73
N ASP A 10 7.02 -2.05 -0.30
CA ASP A 10 6.39 -1.75 -1.57
C ASP A 10 4.87 -1.58 -1.44
N ILE A 11 4.19 -2.46 -0.69
CA ILE A 11 2.75 -2.35 -0.40
C ILE A 11 2.45 -1.03 0.32
N ILE A 12 3.25 -0.67 1.33
CA ILE A 12 3.05 0.56 2.11
C ILE A 12 3.25 1.80 1.24
N SER A 13 4.33 1.81 0.46
CA SER A 13 4.65 2.91 -0.46
C SER A 13 3.56 3.06 -1.52
N GLY A 14 3.09 1.94 -2.08
CA GLY A 14 2.00 1.90 -3.04
C GLY A 14 0.68 2.41 -2.46
N PHE A 15 0.34 2.04 -1.23
CA PHE A 15 -0.85 2.55 -0.53
C PHE A 15 -0.81 4.08 -0.40
N TYR A 16 0.27 4.64 0.14
CA TYR A 16 0.37 6.10 0.32
C TYR A 16 0.41 6.84 -1.02
N CYS A 17 1.16 6.32 -1.99
CA CYS A 17 1.22 6.87 -3.33
C CYS A 17 -0.15 6.91 -4.00
N GLY A 18 -0.88 5.79 -4.00
CA GLY A 18 -2.20 5.69 -4.61
C GLY A 18 -3.24 6.55 -3.89
N PHE A 19 -3.27 6.49 -2.55
CA PHE A 19 -4.22 7.26 -1.74
C PHE A 19 -4.04 8.76 -1.92
N ILE A 20 -2.82 9.27 -1.74
CA ILE A 20 -2.54 10.71 -1.82
C ILE A 20 -2.73 11.21 -3.25
N SER A 21 -2.26 10.47 -4.26
CA SER A 21 -2.47 10.83 -5.66
C SER A 21 -3.96 10.92 -6.00
N GLY A 22 -4.78 9.97 -5.54
CA GLY A 22 -6.23 10.01 -5.77
C GLY A 22 -6.92 11.22 -5.13
N ILE A 23 -6.51 11.61 -3.91
CA ILE A 23 -7.04 12.84 -3.28
C ILE A 23 -6.56 14.09 -4.01
N LEU A 24 -5.30 14.13 -4.45
CA LEU A 24 -4.75 15.25 -5.20
C LEU A 24 -5.41 15.40 -6.58
N ASP A 25 -5.65 14.30 -7.30
CA ASP A 25 -6.37 14.30 -8.58
C ASP A 25 -7.78 14.91 -8.40
N LYS A 26 -8.42 14.69 -7.24
CA LYS A 26 -9.71 15.29 -6.90
C LYS A 26 -9.60 16.78 -6.51
N ARG A 27 -8.63 17.16 -5.67
CA ARG A 27 -8.52 18.53 -5.10
C ARG A 27 -7.83 19.53 -6.03
N LYS A 28 -6.87 19.07 -6.83
CA LYS A 28 -6.02 19.91 -7.70
C LYS A 28 -5.59 19.08 -8.92
N PRO A 29 -6.44 18.90 -9.96
CA PRO A 29 -6.15 18.03 -11.11
C PRO A 29 -4.80 18.28 -11.82
N ALA A 30 -4.27 19.50 -11.74
CA ALA A 30 -2.97 19.89 -12.31
C ALA A 30 -1.78 19.73 -11.34
N TRP A 31 -1.94 19.05 -10.19
CA TRP A 31 -0.88 18.86 -9.20
C TRP A 31 0.33 18.13 -9.76
N ARG A 32 0.14 17.25 -10.77
CA ARG A 32 1.23 16.54 -11.45
C ARG A 32 2.17 17.45 -12.25
N ASN A 33 1.73 18.66 -12.57
CA ASN A 33 2.50 19.65 -13.33
C ASN A 33 3.12 20.73 -12.43
N ASN A 34 2.83 20.70 -11.12
CA ASN A 34 3.26 21.73 -10.19
C ASN A 34 3.86 21.06 -8.95
N GLU A 35 5.18 21.15 -8.84
CA GLU A 35 5.96 20.42 -7.84
C GLU A 35 5.50 20.75 -6.42
N ASN A 36 5.10 19.72 -5.68
CA ASN A 36 5.01 19.69 -4.22
C ASN A 36 4.32 20.91 -3.56
N ASP A 37 2.99 20.93 -3.61
CA ASP A 37 2.18 21.82 -2.77
C ASP A 37 2.20 21.31 -1.31
N ALA A 38 3.28 21.61 -0.59
CA ALA A 38 3.51 21.11 0.76
C ALA A 38 2.37 21.46 1.73
N VAL A 39 1.69 22.60 1.52
CA VAL A 39 0.53 23.00 2.31
C VAL A 39 -0.63 22.05 2.05
N LEU A 40 -0.96 21.79 0.78
CA LEU A 40 -2.02 20.86 0.42
C LEU A 40 -1.72 19.43 0.91
N ILE A 41 -0.48 18.96 0.83
CA ILE A 41 -0.09 17.64 1.34
C ILE A 41 -0.33 17.55 2.85
N LYS A 42 0.09 18.56 3.62
CA LYS A 42 -0.15 18.61 5.08
C LYS A 42 -1.63 18.64 5.42
N GLN A 43 -2.42 19.39 4.66
CA GLN A 43 -3.87 19.41 4.83
C GLN A 43 -4.48 18.04 4.60
N ILE A 44 -4.13 17.37 3.48
CA ILE A 44 -4.59 16.00 3.21
C ILE A 44 -4.18 15.05 4.34
N ALA A 45 -2.92 15.10 4.78
CA ALA A 45 -2.45 14.25 5.87
C ALA A 45 -3.20 14.50 7.19
N SER A 46 -3.56 15.76 7.47
CA SER A 46 -4.31 16.14 8.67
C SER A 46 -5.78 15.70 8.57
N ASP A 47 -6.43 15.94 7.44
CA ASP A 47 -7.84 15.62 7.20
C ASP A 47 -8.15 14.13 7.33
N TYR A 48 -7.18 13.27 6.96
CA TYR A 48 -7.34 11.81 6.97
C TYR A 48 -6.54 11.14 8.08
N TYR A 49 -5.92 11.89 9.01
CA TYR A 49 -5.01 11.36 10.01
C TYR A 49 -5.60 10.19 10.80
N GLU A 50 -6.82 10.37 11.31
CA GLU A 50 -7.51 9.37 12.12
C GLU A 50 -7.96 8.14 11.32
N HIS A 51 -8.12 8.29 10.00
CA HIS A 51 -8.65 7.24 9.12
C HIS A 51 -7.56 6.44 8.39
N PHE A 52 -6.32 6.93 8.33
CA PHE A 52 -5.25 6.26 7.58
C PHE A 52 -5.04 4.80 8.02
N SER A 53 -5.09 4.53 9.32
CA SER A 53 -4.83 3.18 9.84
C SER A 53 -5.89 2.18 9.36
N ILE A 54 -7.16 2.59 9.36
CA ILE A 54 -8.29 1.77 8.89
C ILE A 54 -8.21 1.58 7.38
N PHE A 55 -7.97 2.65 6.61
CA PHE A 55 -7.86 2.54 5.15
C PHE A 55 -6.66 1.69 4.72
N PHE A 56 -5.52 1.87 5.38
CA PHE A 56 -4.35 1.03 5.17
C PHE A 56 -4.69 -0.43 5.43
N CYS A 57 -5.29 -0.73 6.59
CA CYS A 57 -5.67 -2.09 6.95
C CYS A 57 -6.61 -2.72 5.91
N ASN A 58 -7.64 -2.00 5.47
CA ASN A 58 -8.60 -2.53 4.50
C ASN A 58 -7.95 -2.92 3.17
N VAL A 59 -6.94 -2.17 2.73
CA VAL A 59 -6.22 -2.44 1.47
C VAL A 59 -5.14 -3.50 1.66
N SER A 60 -4.33 -3.39 2.72
CA SER A 60 -3.13 -4.20 2.89
C SER A 60 -3.42 -5.56 3.52
N PHE A 61 -4.42 -5.68 4.39
CA PHE A 61 -4.72 -6.92 5.12
C PHE A 61 -4.91 -8.13 4.21
N PRO A 62 -5.78 -8.13 3.17
CA PRO A 62 -5.91 -9.29 2.28
C PRO A 62 -4.61 -9.61 1.53
N ILE A 63 -3.82 -8.60 1.17
CA ILE A 63 -2.53 -8.78 0.49
C ILE A 63 -1.54 -9.48 1.43
N LEU A 64 -1.45 -9.02 2.68
CA LEU A 64 -0.57 -9.61 3.69
C LEU A 64 -0.96 -11.05 4.03
N LEU A 65 -2.26 -11.37 4.07
CA LEU A 65 -2.71 -12.75 4.23
C LEU A 65 -2.20 -13.63 3.08
N SER A 66 -2.32 -13.17 1.83
CA SER A 66 -1.88 -13.94 0.66
C SER A 66 -0.37 -14.19 0.61
N ILE A 67 0.45 -13.31 1.21
CA ILE A 67 1.91 -13.43 1.23
C ILE A 67 2.39 -14.31 2.39
N ASN A 68 1.66 -14.29 3.51
CA ASN A 68 2.13 -14.86 4.78
C ASN A 68 1.46 -16.17 5.16
N PHE A 69 0.35 -16.53 4.53
CA PHE A 69 -0.35 -17.79 4.76
C PHE A 69 -0.31 -18.66 3.51
N ASP A 70 -0.31 -19.98 3.73
CA ASP A 70 -0.30 -20.96 2.64
C ASP A 70 -1.58 -20.92 1.80
N SER A 71 -2.71 -20.59 2.42
CA SER A 71 -3.97 -20.37 1.72
C SER A 71 -4.87 -19.38 2.46
N TYR A 72 -5.79 -18.76 1.71
CA TYR A 72 -6.79 -17.86 2.27
C TYR A 72 -7.75 -18.59 3.20
N GLU A 73 -8.13 -19.84 2.88
CA GLU A 73 -9.01 -20.67 3.69
C GLU A 73 -8.38 -21.00 5.05
N ALA A 74 -7.07 -21.29 5.07
CA ALA A 74 -6.34 -21.53 6.31
C ALA A 74 -6.33 -20.28 7.20
N ALA A 75 -6.07 -19.11 6.60
CA ALA A 75 -6.11 -17.83 7.31
C ALA A 75 -7.50 -17.54 7.91
N MET A 76 -8.58 -17.77 7.14
CA MET A 76 -9.96 -17.54 7.59
C MET A 76 -10.39 -18.51 8.69
N ALA A 77 -10.04 -19.79 8.55
CA ALA A 77 -10.33 -20.78 9.58
C ALA A 77 -9.62 -20.44 10.90
N ASP A 78 -8.39 -19.96 10.83
CA ASP A 78 -7.62 -19.57 12.02
C ASP A 78 -8.12 -18.25 12.63
N MET A 79 -8.50 -17.26 11.82
CA MET A 79 -9.18 -16.04 12.29
C MET A 79 -10.47 -16.33 13.04
N ASN A 80 -11.27 -17.29 12.54
CA ASN A 80 -12.49 -17.73 13.20
C ASN A 80 -12.20 -18.38 14.57
N LYS A 81 -11.14 -19.18 14.68
CA LYS A 81 -10.71 -19.77 15.97
C LYS A 81 -10.28 -18.71 16.98
N HIS A 82 -9.70 -17.61 16.50
CA HIS A 82 -9.30 -16.48 17.33
C HIS A 82 -10.42 -15.44 17.55
N HIS A 83 -11.65 -15.73 17.12
CA HIS A 83 -12.83 -14.86 17.26
C HIS A 83 -12.64 -13.45 16.70
N PHE A 84 -11.97 -13.34 15.54
CA PHE A 84 -11.84 -12.06 14.87
C PHE A 84 -13.19 -11.58 14.35
N SER A 85 -13.44 -10.28 14.43
CA SER A 85 -14.69 -9.64 14.06
C SER A 85 -14.42 -8.23 13.52
N ASN A 86 -15.49 -7.52 13.13
CA ASN A 86 -15.38 -6.13 12.68
C ASN A 86 -14.91 -5.17 13.79
N ASP A 87 -15.05 -5.57 15.06
CA ASP A 87 -14.57 -4.79 16.21
C ASP A 87 -13.11 -5.12 16.57
N THR A 88 -12.47 -6.07 15.86
CA THR A 88 -11.07 -6.40 16.09
C THR A 88 -10.19 -5.20 15.76
N PRO A 89 -9.34 -4.73 16.71
CA PRO A 89 -8.50 -3.57 16.47
C PRO A 89 -7.56 -3.78 15.28
N VAL A 90 -7.42 -2.76 14.43
CA VAL A 90 -6.50 -2.73 13.27
C VAL A 90 -5.10 -3.23 13.63
N LYS A 91 -4.59 -2.79 14.79
CA LYS A 91 -3.28 -3.22 15.30
C LYS A 91 -3.17 -4.75 15.42
N LEU A 92 -4.22 -5.40 15.92
CA LEU A 92 -4.25 -6.84 16.11
C LEU A 92 -4.37 -7.57 14.77
N LEU A 93 -5.21 -7.07 13.87
CA LEU A 93 -5.35 -7.59 12.51
C LEU A 93 -4.02 -7.57 11.75
N LEU A 94 -3.35 -6.42 11.71
CA LEU A 94 -2.09 -6.30 10.99
C LEU A 94 -0.98 -7.14 11.63
N ARG A 95 -0.93 -7.21 12.96
CA ARG A 95 0.02 -8.10 13.67
C ARG A 95 -0.21 -9.57 13.30
N TYR A 96 -1.46 -9.99 13.26
CA TYR A 96 -1.84 -11.33 12.83
C TYR A 96 -1.45 -11.60 11.37
N ALA A 97 -1.74 -10.67 10.47
CA ALA A 97 -1.43 -10.81 9.05
C ALA A 97 0.08 -10.88 8.75
N CYS A 98 0.91 -10.24 9.57
CA CYS A 98 2.36 -10.30 9.42
C CYS A 98 2.98 -11.66 9.81
N GLN A 99 2.31 -12.50 10.61
CA GLN A 99 2.78 -13.80 11.12
C GLN A 99 4.10 -13.81 11.91
N SER A 100 4.87 -12.72 11.93
CA SER A 100 6.09 -12.57 12.73
C SER A 100 6.20 -11.17 13.31
N LYS A 101 6.88 -11.07 14.47
CA LYS A 101 7.14 -9.79 15.12
C LYS A 101 8.03 -8.91 14.26
N GLU A 102 9.04 -9.50 13.63
CA GLU A 102 10.03 -8.81 12.82
C GLU A 102 9.36 -8.13 11.61
N LEU A 103 8.45 -8.83 10.92
CA LEU A 103 7.75 -8.28 9.77
C LEU A 103 6.75 -7.19 10.19
N TYR A 104 6.07 -7.37 11.33
CA TYR A 104 5.20 -6.35 11.90
C TYR A 104 5.95 -5.08 12.32
N ASP A 105 7.12 -5.22 12.94
CA ASP A 105 7.95 -4.07 13.33
C ASP A 105 8.43 -3.28 12.10
N VAL A 106 8.81 -3.97 11.01
CA VAL A 106 9.14 -3.34 9.73
C VAL A 106 7.94 -2.61 9.13
N MET A 107 6.75 -3.22 9.20
CA MET A 107 5.51 -2.61 8.69
C MET A 107 5.23 -1.30 9.43
N ILE A 108 5.23 -1.32 10.76
CA ILE A 108 4.94 -0.13 11.58
C ILE A 108 5.97 0.96 11.33
N LYS A 109 7.27 0.62 11.32
CA LYS A 109 8.33 1.59 11.07
C LYS A 109 8.19 2.25 9.71
N THR A 110 7.90 1.47 8.67
CA THR A 110 7.75 1.99 7.30
C THR A 110 6.49 2.83 7.17
N TYR A 111 5.36 2.35 7.70
CA TYR A 111 4.09 3.06 7.73
C TYR A 111 4.21 4.42 8.42
N GLN A 112 4.86 4.48 9.60
CA GLN A 112 5.08 5.72 10.35
C GLN A 112 6.00 6.68 9.60
N LYS A 113 7.03 6.17 8.92
CA LYS A 113 7.96 6.98 8.13
C LYS A 113 7.24 7.69 6.98
N GLU A 114 6.38 6.98 6.25
CA GLU A 114 5.59 7.57 5.17
C GLU A 114 4.59 8.61 5.71
N LEU A 115 3.85 8.27 6.78
CA LEU A 115 2.91 9.21 7.42
C LEU A 115 3.61 10.49 7.90
N THR A 116 4.78 10.34 8.54
CA THR A 116 5.57 11.48 9.03
C THR A 116 6.03 12.36 7.88
N SER A 117 6.44 11.76 6.76
CA SER A 117 6.82 12.51 5.55
C SER A 117 5.66 13.36 5.03
N LEU A 118 4.44 12.82 4.99
CA LEU A 118 3.25 13.55 4.59
C LEU A 118 2.89 14.68 5.55
N LEU A 119 2.99 14.45 6.86
CA LEU A 119 2.77 15.49 7.88
C LEU A 119 3.81 16.61 7.81
N GLU A 120 5.00 16.31 7.29
CA GLU A 120 6.05 17.29 7.00
C GLU A 120 5.85 17.97 5.63
N GLY A 121 4.79 17.61 4.90
CA GLY A 121 4.43 18.17 3.59
C GLY A 121 5.23 17.59 2.43
N ARG A 122 5.90 16.47 2.64
CA ARG A 122 6.65 15.76 1.60
C ARG A 122 5.82 14.60 1.09
N PHE A 123 5.54 14.64 -0.21
CA PHE A 123 4.96 13.52 -0.92
C PHE A 123 5.93 13.07 -2.01
N LEU A 124 6.45 11.85 -1.87
CA LEU A 124 7.25 11.20 -2.91
C LEU A 124 6.29 10.74 -4.00
N SER A 125 5.90 11.66 -4.87
CA SER A 125 5.05 11.34 -6.02
C SER A 125 5.73 10.33 -6.94
N GLU A 126 4.94 9.65 -7.78
CA GLU A 126 5.35 8.77 -8.88
C GLU A 126 6.58 9.24 -9.67
N ILE A 127 6.90 10.55 -9.71
CA ILE A 127 8.00 11.11 -10.48
C ILE A 127 9.38 10.62 -10.00
N GLU A 128 9.59 10.41 -8.70
CA GLU A 128 10.84 9.81 -8.17
C GLU A 128 10.78 8.27 -8.13
N ASN A 129 9.58 7.70 -8.26
CA ASN A 129 9.31 6.26 -8.20
C ASN A 129 9.07 5.60 -9.57
N LYS A 130 9.25 6.33 -10.69
CA LYS A 130 8.99 5.84 -12.06
C LYS A 130 9.64 4.48 -12.35
N GLY A 131 10.82 4.22 -11.79
CA GLY A 131 11.56 2.98 -11.98
C GLY A 131 11.09 1.78 -11.16
N LYS A 132 10.17 1.92 -10.19
CA LYS A 132 9.89 0.85 -9.21
C LYS A 132 8.55 0.14 -9.36
N TYR A 133 7.46 0.84 -9.68
CA TYR A 133 6.11 0.24 -9.58
C TYR A 133 5.36 0.10 -10.91
N PHE A 134 5.41 1.09 -11.80
CA PHE A 134 4.69 1.00 -13.09
C PHE A 134 5.53 0.40 -14.22
N GLN A 135 6.84 0.69 -14.28
CA GLN A 135 7.70 0.11 -15.31
C GLN A 135 7.86 -1.39 -15.16
N ARG A 136 7.81 -1.95 -13.94
CA ARG A 136 7.94 -3.40 -13.77
C ARG A 136 6.74 -4.16 -14.34
N ALA A 137 5.50 -3.74 -14.02
CA ALA A 137 4.31 -4.33 -14.62
C ALA A 137 4.18 -4.07 -16.13
N TYR A 138 4.63 -2.91 -16.63
CA TYR A 138 4.59 -2.60 -18.06
C TYR A 138 5.72 -3.28 -18.85
N LEU A 139 6.91 -3.46 -18.28
CA LEU A 139 8.03 -4.16 -18.93
C LEU A 139 7.89 -5.68 -18.81
N GLU A 140 7.41 -6.20 -17.66
CA GLU A 140 7.15 -7.64 -17.48
C GLU A 140 5.93 -8.11 -18.30
N SER A 141 4.94 -7.24 -18.56
CA SER A 141 3.87 -7.56 -19.53
C SER A 141 4.34 -7.59 -20.98
N HIS A 142 5.47 -6.95 -21.30
CA HIS A 142 6.14 -7.09 -22.60
C HIS A 142 7.06 -8.32 -22.66
N GLU A 143 7.49 -8.88 -21.54
CA GLU A 143 8.27 -10.13 -21.49
C GLU A 143 7.41 -11.40 -21.34
N PHE A 144 6.24 -11.32 -20.69
CA PHE A 144 5.29 -12.44 -20.56
C PHE A 144 4.04 -12.26 -21.45
N GLY A 145 4.28 -12.24 -22.76
CA GLY A 145 3.42 -12.92 -23.73
C GLY A 145 1.91 -12.64 -23.71
N PHE A 146 1.47 -11.41 -23.97
CA PHE A 146 0.31 -11.24 -24.85
C PHE A 146 0.80 -11.26 -26.29
N ARG A 147 0.97 -12.47 -26.82
CA ARG A 147 1.11 -12.69 -28.25
C ARG A 147 -0.14 -12.12 -28.90
N ALA A 148 -0.01 -10.93 -29.48
CA ALA A 148 -1.06 -10.33 -30.28
C ALA A 148 -1.47 -11.37 -31.34
N GLU A 149 -2.70 -11.89 -31.23
CA GLU A 149 -3.36 -12.50 -32.37
C GLU A 149 -3.71 -11.39 -33.36
N SER A 150 -2.69 -10.94 -34.08
CA SER A 150 -2.85 -10.30 -35.36
C SER A 150 -3.34 -11.35 -36.36
N ASN A 151 -4.41 -11.00 -37.07
CA ASN A 151 -5.00 -11.62 -38.27
C ASN A 151 -6.14 -12.61 -38.06
N LYS A 152 -7.37 -12.09 -38.18
CA LYS A 152 -8.37 -12.62 -39.14
C LYS A 152 -9.50 -11.61 -39.38
N LYS A 153 -9.36 -10.82 -40.45
CA LYS A 153 -10.38 -10.67 -41.51
C LYS A 153 -9.75 -10.02 -42.73
#